data_AF-A0A1W9ZJY3-F1
#
_entry.id   AF-A0A1W9ZJY3-F1
#
_cell.length_a   1.000
_cell.length_b   1.000
_cell.length_c   1.000
_cell.angle_alpha   90.00
_cell.angle_beta   90.00
_cell.angle_gamma   90.00
#
_symmetry.space_group_name_H-M   'P 1'
#
loop_
_entity.id
_entity.type
_entity.pdbx_description
1 polymer ?
#
loop_
_entity_poly.entity_id
_entity_poly.type
_entity_poly.pdbx_seq_one_letter_code
_entity_poly.pdbx_strand_id
1 'polypeptide(L)'
;MGYASKPTITGGDGGDGGSGGVGAAGGTGGDGGDAKQAAFGLPLQAGAGGQGGDGGAGGPGGHGGNGGIAAAQDRSAATGGAGGAGGAGGAGANGGDGGDGGIAEGGGTATGGNGGAGGHGGAGTAGQAGGGGGVGGAGGRGGLLFGNGGDGGNGGLGANGGAGADGGGGGHGGNGAAAKGAQGTTLGDAGQGGDGGDGGDGGVGGDGGNGGAAGAGGLFGHQGNVGGGGAGGHGALSGTGGAAGIAGVNGGGVHGIDGQAGKTPGMAADGHQGNPG
;
A
#
# COMPACT_ATOMS: atom_id res chain seq x y z
N MET A 1 -52.78 -2.30 -11.65
CA MET A 1 -52.04 -3.50 -12.09
C MET A 1 -50.56 -3.21 -11.89
N GLY A 2 -49.91 -3.84 -10.91
CA GLY A 2 -48.47 -3.69 -10.73
C GLY A 2 -47.77 -4.53 -11.79
N TYR A 3 -47.00 -3.90 -12.68
CA TYR A 3 -46.12 -4.66 -13.56
C TYR A 3 -45.11 -5.39 -12.67
N ALA A 4 -45.14 -6.72 -12.69
CA ALA A 4 -44.08 -7.52 -12.09
C ALA A 4 -42.75 -7.06 -12.70
N SER A 5 -41.78 -6.74 -11.86
CA SER A 5 -40.41 -6.43 -12.31
C SER A 5 -39.93 -7.58 -13.19
N LYS A 6 -39.53 -7.26 -14.42
CA LYS A 6 -38.93 -8.26 -15.31
C LYS A 6 -37.72 -8.89 -14.60
N PRO A 7 -37.55 -10.22 -14.65
CA PRO A 7 -36.38 -10.85 -14.06
C PRO A 7 -35.10 -10.38 -14.77
N THR A 8 -34.05 -10.11 -14.00
CA THR A 8 -32.71 -9.74 -14.50
C THR A 8 -31.86 -11.00 -14.68
N ILE A 9 -31.16 -11.12 -15.80
CA ILE A 9 -30.13 -12.14 -15.96
C ILE A 9 -28.86 -11.61 -15.30
N THR A 10 -28.39 -12.31 -14.27
CA THR A 10 -27.26 -11.88 -13.46
C THR A 10 -26.11 -12.87 -13.58
N GLY A 11 -24.92 -12.38 -13.93
CA GLY A 11 -23.69 -13.15 -13.81
C GLY A 11 -23.28 -13.30 -12.35
N GLY A 12 -22.66 -14.41 -11.98
CA GLY A 12 -22.19 -14.61 -10.60
C GLY A 12 -20.99 -13.72 -10.29
N ASP A 13 -20.87 -13.21 -9.07
CA ASP A 13 -19.68 -12.44 -8.68
C ASP A 13 -18.44 -13.34 -8.56
N GLY A 14 -17.28 -12.74 -8.79
CA GLY A 14 -15.99 -13.35 -8.55
C GLY A 14 -15.73 -13.55 -7.05
N GLY A 15 -15.02 -14.61 -6.70
CA GLY A 15 -14.63 -14.86 -5.30
C GLY A 15 -13.45 -13.98 -4.88
N ASP A 16 -13.44 -13.53 -3.64
CA ASP A 16 -12.31 -12.76 -3.10
C ASP A 16 -11.05 -13.62 -2.96
N GLY A 17 -9.89 -12.97 -3.14
CA GLY A 17 -8.59 -13.55 -2.86
C GLY A 17 -8.35 -13.70 -1.36
N GLY A 18 -7.71 -14.80 -0.96
CA GLY A 18 -7.33 -15.01 0.45
C GLY A 18 -6.13 -14.15 0.86
N SER A 19 -6.07 -13.73 2.13
CA SER A 19 -4.90 -13.02 2.67
C SER A 19 -3.64 -13.89 2.68
N GLY A 20 -2.49 -13.27 2.44
CA GLY A 20 -1.17 -13.90 2.51
C GLY A 20 -0.69 -14.09 3.96
N GLY A 21 0.07 -15.16 4.19
CA GLY A 21 0.89 -15.32 5.39
C GLY A 21 2.16 -14.46 5.34
N VAL A 22 2.99 -14.48 6.39
CA VAL A 22 4.27 -13.73 6.42
C VAL A 22 5.11 -14.03 5.17
N GLY A 23 5.52 -12.98 4.46
CA GLY A 23 6.29 -13.04 3.21
C GLY A 23 5.51 -13.51 1.98
N ALA A 24 4.25 -13.93 2.13
CA ALA A 24 3.41 -14.40 1.04
C ALA A 24 2.50 -13.29 0.51
N ALA A 25 2.30 -13.31 -0.80
CA ALA A 25 1.34 -12.43 -1.46
C ALA A 25 -0.10 -12.78 -1.04
N GLY A 26 -0.98 -11.78 -1.14
CA GLY A 26 -2.41 -12.03 -1.14
C GLY A 26 -2.86 -12.72 -2.43
N GLY A 27 -3.94 -13.49 -2.34
CA GLY A 27 -4.57 -14.15 -3.49
C GLY A 27 -5.22 -13.13 -4.43
N THR A 28 -5.26 -13.44 -5.72
CA THR A 28 -6.01 -12.65 -6.69
C THR A 28 -7.51 -12.86 -6.52
N GLY A 29 -8.30 -11.79 -6.68
CA GLY A 29 -9.75 -11.90 -6.82
C GLY A 29 -10.12 -12.64 -8.12
N GLY A 30 -11.22 -13.39 -8.07
CA GLY A 30 -11.77 -14.06 -9.25
C GLY A 30 -12.52 -13.11 -10.16
N ASP A 31 -12.59 -13.42 -11.45
CA ASP A 31 -13.37 -12.63 -12.39
C ASP A 31 -14.88 -12.77 -12.15
N GLY A 32 -15.61 -11.69 -12.42
CA GLY A 32 -17.06 -11.68 -12.46
C GLY A 32 -17.61 -12.47 -13.65
N GLY A 33 -18.71 -13.17 -13.41
CA GLY A 33 -19.39 -13.97 -14.40
C GLY A 33 -20.12 -13.11 -15.43
N ASP A 34 -20.11 -13.58 -16.67
CA ASP A 34 -20.83 -12.92 -17.76
C ASP A 34 -22.34 -13.09 -17.63
N ALA A 35 -23.08 -12.06 -18.04
CA ALA A 35 -24.50 -12.17 -18.36
C ALA A 35 -24.65 -12.07 -19.88
N LYS A 36 -25.11 -13.14 -20.54
CA LYS A 36 -25.29 -13.16 -22.01
C LYS A 36 -26.67 -13.67 -22.37
N GLN A 37 -27.33 -12.98 -23.31
CA GLN A 37 -28.67 -13.36 -23.75
C GLN A 37 -28.89 -13.13 -25.25
N ALA A 38 -29.55 -14.08 -25.90
CA ALA A 38 -29.86 -14.01 -27.33
C ALA A 38 -31.06 -13.11 -27.67
N ALA A 39 -32.23 -13.22 -27.02
CA ALA A 39 -33.37 -12.30 -27.25
C ALA A 39 -34.55 -12.55 -26.30
N PHE A 40 -34.88 -11.66 -25.36
CA PHE A 40 -36.19 -11.59 -24.63
C PHE A 40 -36.45 -10.24 -23.91
N GLY A 41 -35.68 -9.17 -24.16
CA GLY A 41 -35.98 -7.84 -23.61
C GLY A 41 -35.86 -7.75 -22.08
N LEU A 42 -34.99 -8.57 -21.48
CA LEU A 42 -34.70 -8.59 -20.03
C LEU A 42 -33.39 -7.83 -19.77
N PRO A 43 -33.27 -7.09 -18.66
CA PRO A 43 -32.00 -6.48 -18.30
C PRO A 43 -30.93 -7.54 -17.98
N LEU A 44 -29.69 -7.26 -18.39
CA LEU A 44 -28.51 -8.07 -18.10
C LEU A 44 -27.61 -7.31 -17.13
N GLN A 45 -27.18 -7.98 -16.05
CA GLN A 45 -26.20 -7.47 -15.12
C GLN A 45 -25.08 -8.50 -15.01
N ALA A 46 -23.88 -8.17 -15.47
CA ALA A 46 -22.76 -9.07 -15.24
C ALA A 46 -22.26 -8.98 -13.80
N GLY A 47 -21.62 -10.05 -13.33
CA GLY A 47 -21.09 -10.14 -11.98
C GLY A 47 -19.88 -9.25 -11.79
N ALA A 48 -19.68 -8.75 -10.57
CA ALA A 48 -18.48 -7.99 -10.22
C ALA A 48 -17.26 -8.92 -10.09
N GLY A 49 -16.07 -8.38 -10.32
CA GLY A 49 -14.82 -9.05 -9.96
C GLY A 49 -14.64 -9.09 -8.44
N GLY A 50 -14.01 -10.16 -7.95
CA GLY A 50 -13.67 -10.33 -6.54
C GLY A 50 -12.52 -9.41 -6.11
N GLN A 51 -12.45 -9.10 -4.82
CA GLN A 51 -11.37 -8.33 -4.25
C GLN A 51 -10.05 -9.12 -4.26
N GLY A 52 -8.93 -8.44 -4.43
CA GLY A 52 -7.61 -9.00 -4.12
C GLY A 52 -7.43 -9.17 -2.62
N GLY A 53 -6.74 -10.22 -2.19
CA GLY A 53 -6.40 -10.44 -0.79
C GLY A 53 -5.22 -9.57 -0.35
N ASP A 54 -5.15 -9.20 0.92
CA ASP A 54 -4.00 -8.49 1.47
C ASP A 54 -2.75 -9.37 1.52
N GLY A 55 -1.57 -8.78 1.28
CA GLY A 55 -0.30 -9.43 1.50
C GLY A 55 0.03 -9.57 2.99
N GLY A 56 0.71 -10.66 3.37
CA GLY A 56 1.29 -10.74 4.71
C GLY A 56 2.53 -9.86 4.84
N ALA A 57 3.10 -9.70 6.03
CA ALA A 57 4.28 -8.84 6.23
C ALA A 57 5.41 -9.14 5.22
N GLY A 58 5.87 -8.13 4.47
CA GLY A 58 6.85 -8.27 3.39
C GLY A 58 6.33 -8.88 2.07
N GLY A 59 5.06 -9.29 2.01
CA GLY A 59 4.40 -9.82 0.83
C GLY A 59 3.45 -8.80 0.17
N PRO A 60 3.34 -8.79 -1.17
CA PRO A 60 2.50 -7.83 -1.88
C PRO A 60 1.00 -8.17 -1.77
N GLY A 61 0.15 -7.17 -2.01
CA GLY A 61 -1.29 -7.37 -2.16
C GLY A 61 -1.63 -8.15 -3.43
N GLY A 62 -2.75 -8.88 -3.41
CA GLY A 62 -3.29 -9.56 -4.57
C GLY A 62 -4.04 -8.59 -5.50
N HIS A 63 -4.08 -8.89 -6.80
CA HIS A 63 -4.87 -8.10 -7.75
C HIS A 63 -6.37 -8.34 -7.59
N GLY A 64 -7.17 -7.31 -7.86
CA GLY A 64 -8.63 -7.47 -8.01
C GLY A 64 -8.99 -8.23 -9.28
N GLY A 65 -10.12 -8.93 -9.26
CA GLY A 65 -10.66 -9.61 -10.43
C GLY A 65 -11.37 -8.65 -11.38
N ASN A 66 -11.48 -9.00 -12.66
CA ASN A 66 -12.18 -8.16 -13.63
C ASN A 66 -13.69 -8.32 -13.51
N GLY A 67 -14.45 -7.28 -13.87
CA GLY A 67 -15.89 -7.36 -13.99
C GLY A 67 -16.34 -8.19 -15.19
N GLY A 68 -17.47 -8.89 -15.06
CA GLY A 68 -18.02 -9.71 -16.14
C GLY A 68 -18.64 -8.89 -17.28
N ILE A 69 -18.82 -9.52 -18.43
CA ILE A 69 -19.41 -8.90 -19.63
C ILE A 69 -20.93 -9.08 -19.64
N ALA A 70 -21.67 -8.01 -19.88
CA ALA A 70 -23.10 -8.05 -20.16
C ALA A 70 -23.35 -7.86 -21.65
N ALA A 71 -23.86 -8.88 -22.35
CA ALA A 71 -24.10 -8.82 -23.80
C ALA A 71 -25.53 -9.25 -24.20
N ALA A 72 -26.30 -8.31 -24.74
CA ALA A 72 -27.64 -8.49 -25.27
C ALA A 72 -27.67 -8.21 -26.79
N GLN A 73 -28.32 -9.09 -27.57
CA GLN A 73 -28.49 -8.88 -29.02
C GLN A 73 -29.77 -8.10 -29.40
N ASP A 74 -30.59 -7.72 -28.42
CA ASP A 74 -31.85 -6.99 -28.60
C ASP A 74 -31.81 -5.62 -27.89
N ARG A 75 -32.97 -4.94 -27.77
CA ARG A 75 -33.09 -3.63 -27.12
C ARG A 75 -33.05 -3.67 -25.57
N SER A 76 -32.46 -4.70 -24.98
CA SER A 76 -32.33 -4.82 -23.53
C SER A 76 -31.28 -3.87 -22.96
N ALA A 77 -31.46 -3.51 -21.69
CA ALA A 77 -30.41 -2.86 -20.93
C ALA A 77 -29.32 -3.87 -20.56
N ALA A 78 -28.06 -3.45 -20.60
CA ALA A 78 -26.90 -4.25 -20.25
C ALA A 78 -25.97 -3.44 -19.34
N THR A 79 -25.54 -4.03 -18.23
CA THR A 79 -24.59 -3.40 -17.31
C THR A 79 -23.44 -4.36 -17.05
N GLY A 80 -22.24 -3.93 -17.39
CA GLY A 80 -21.03 -4.69 -17.11
C GLY A 80 -20.73 -4.75 -15.61
N GLY A 81 -20.00 -5.78 -15.18
CA GLY A 81 -19.59 -5.92 -13.79
C GLY A 81 -18.55 -4.86 -13.42
N ALA A 82 -18.52 -4.41 -12.17
CA ALA A 82 -17.38 -3.62 -11.70
C ALA A 82 -16.14 -4.52 -11.54
N GLY A 83 -14.94 -3.96 -11.72
CA GLY A 83 -13.69 -4.61 -11.31
C GLY A 83 -13.56 -4.63 -9.78
N GLY A 84 -12.90 -5.65 -9.25
CA GLY A 84 -12.55 -5.75 -7.84
C GLY A 84 -11.38 -4.83 -7.49
N ALA A 85 -11.28 -4.36 -6.25
CA ALA A 85 -10.11 -3.61 -5.81
C ALA A 85 -8.92 -4.55 -5.58
N GLY A 86 -7.71 -4.01 -5.69
CA GLY A 86 -6.50 -4.69 -5.27
C GLY A 86 -6.34 -4.74 -3.75
N GLY A 87 -5.71 -5.79 -3.24
CA GLY A 87 -5.41 -5.94 -1.83
C GLY A 87 -4.24 -5.05 -1.38
N ALA A 88 -4.17 -4.75 -0.08
CA ALA A 88 -3.07 -3.97 0.48
C ALA A 88 -1.75 -4.78 0.52
N GLY A 89 -0.62 -4.11 0.38
CA GLY A 89 0.69 -4.69 0.62
C GLY A 89 0.98 -4.84 2.11
N GLY A 90 1.67 -5.91 2.50
CA GLY A 90 2.25 -6.01 3.84
C GLY A 90 3.42 -5.03 4.02
N ALA A 91 3.98 -4.94 5.23
CA ALA A 91 5.04 -3.97 5.54
C ALA A 91 6.17 -3.93 4.49
N GLY A 92 6.44 -2.74 3.94
CA GLY A 92 7.41 -2.48 2.88
C GLY A 92 7.09 -3.06 1.49
N ALA A 93 5.93 -3.70 1.32
CA ALA A 93 5.53 -4.36 0.08
C ALA A 93 4.43 -3.60 -0.66
N ASN A 94 4.36 -3.82 -1.97
CA ASN A 94 3.43 -3.09 -2.83
C ASN A 94 1.97 -3.55 -2.64
N GLY A 95 1.02 -2.63 -2.85
CA GLY A 95 -0.38 -2.97 -3.04
C GLY A 95 -0.62 -3.68 -4.37
N GLY A 96 -1.73 -4.41 -4.46
CA GLY A 96 -2.17 -5.05 -5.70
C GLY A 96 -2.93 -4.08 -6.61
N ASP A 97 -2.93 -4.33 -7.91
CA ASP A 97 -3.72 -3.51 -8.85
C ASP A 97 -5.22 -3.83 -8.74
N GLY A 98 -6.07 -2.84 -9.01
CA GLY A 98 -7.50 -3.03 -9.20
C GLY A 98 -7.80 -3.73 -10.53
N GLY A 99 -8.90 -4.48 -10.57
CA GLY A 99 -9.38 -5.15 -11.78
C GLY A 99 -10.09 -4.19 -12.73
N ASP A 100 -10.08 -4.51 -14.02
CA ASP A 100 -10.81 -3.73 -15.01
C ASP A 100 -12.33 -3.94 -14.87
N GLY A 101 -13.10 -2.92 -15.23
CA GLY A 101 -14.54 -3.03 -15.37
C GLY A 101 -14.95 -3.95 -16.52
N GLY A 102 -16.18 -4.44 -16.46
CA GLY A 102 -16.78 -5.33 -17.44
C GLY A 102 -17.48 -4.57 -18.57
N ILE A 103 -17.42 -5.11 -19.78
CA ILE A 103 -18.04 -4.47 -20.96
C ILE A 103 -19.56 -4.65 -20.93
N ALA A 104 -20.29 -3.61 -21.35
CA ALA A 104 -21.71 -3.72 -21.67
C ALA A 104 -21.97 -3.57 -23.17
N GLU A 105 -22.71 -4.52 -23.74
CA GLU A 105 -23.15 -4.53 -25.13
C GLU A 105 -24.67 -4.75 -25.18
N GLY A 106 -25.42 -3.83 -25.79
CA GLY A 106 -26.88 -3.95 -25.88
C GLY A 106 -27.52 -2.96 -26.84
N GLY A 107 -28.68 -3.29 -27.42
CA GLY A 107 -29.46 -2.37 -28.25
C GLY A 107 -30.37 -1.42 -27.46
N GLY A 108 -30.44 -1.59 -26.13
CA GLY A 108 -31.03 -0.64 -25.18
C GLY A 108 -29.95 0.18 -24.49
N THR A 109 -30.15 0.52 -23.21
CA THR A 109 -29.14 1.22 -22.40
C THR A 109 -28.00 0.29 -22.01
N ALA A 110 -26.78 0.55 -22.46
CA ALA A 110 -25.56 -0.14 -22.07
C ALA A 110 -24.74 0.72 -21.11
N THR A 111 -24.37 0.19 -19.94
CA THR A 111 -23.50 0.87 -18.97
C THR A 111 -22.26 0.03 -18.70
N GLY A 112 -21.09 0.55 -19.06
CA GLY A 112 -19.82 -0.13 -18.79
C GLY A 112 -19.55 -0.23 -17.30
N GLY A 113 -18.89 -1.29 -16.87
CA GLY A 113 -18.46 -1.45 -15.49
C GLY A 113 -17.32 -0.50 -15.13
N ASN A 114 -17.31 -0.01 -13.91
CA ASN A 114 -16.19 0.78 -13.39
C ASN A 114 -14.98 -0.13 -13.13
N GLY A 115 -13.77 0.40 -13.27
CA GLY A 115 -12.56 -0.25 -12.78
C GLY A 115 -12.49 -0.23 -11.25
N GLY A 116 -11.78 -1.21 -10.70
CA GLY A 116 -11.52 -1.32 -9.27
C GLY A 116 -10.39 -0.41 -8.81
N ALA A 117 -10.38 -0.02 -7.53
CA ALA A 117 -9.28 0.76 -6.98
C ALA A 117 -8.00 -0.09 -6.83
N GLY A 118 -6.84 0.53 -6.95
CA GLY A 118 -5.56 -0.08 -6.57
C GLY A 118 -5.43 -0.17 -5.05
N GLY A 119 -4.74 -1.21 -4.59
CA GLY A 119 -4.45 -1.45 -3.17
C GLY A 119 -3.36 -0.53 -2.64
N HIS A 120 -3.41 -0.21 -1.35
CA HIS A 120 -2.37 0.60 -0.71
C HIS A 120 -1.05 -0.15 -0.57
N GLY A 121 0.07 0.55 -0.74
CA GLY A 121 1.38 0.05 -0.37
C GLY A 121 1.53 -0.06 1.15
N GLY A 122 2.27 -1.07 1.61
CA GLY A 122 2.50 -1.27 3.03
C GLY A 122 3.59 -0.36 3.60
N ALA A 123 3.40 0.12 4.82
CA ALA A 123 4.36 0.98 5.49
C ALA A 123 5.72 0.28 5.71
N GLY A 124 6.80 1.03 5.57
CA GLY A 124 8.15 0.63 5.87
C GLY A 124 8.36 0.42 7.37
N THR A 125 9.29 -0.46 7.74
CA THR A 125 9.57 -0.77 9.13
C THR A 125 10.56 0.24 9.74
N ALA A 126 10.36 0.61 11.00
CA ALA A 126 11.28 1.50 11.69
C ALA A 126 12.67 0.87 11.87
N GLY A 127 13.69 1.72 11.83
CA GLY A 127 15.07 1.35 12.14
C GLY A 127 15.23 1.03 13.62
N GLN A 128 16.16 0.12 13.92
CA GLN A 128 16.42 -0.28 15.31
C GLN A 128 17.17 0.83 16.05
N ALA A 129 16.86 1.08 17.33
CA ALA A 129 17.67 1.99 18.14
C ALA A 129 19.11 1.47 18.30
N GLY A 130 20.07 2.39 18.31
CA GLY A 130 21.47 2.14 18.56
C GLY A 130 21.71 1.75 20.01
N GLY A 131 22.55 0.74 20.25
CA GLY A 131 22.95 0.35 21.60
C GLY A 131 23.73 1.46 22.32
N GLY A 132 23.53 1.64 23.62
CA GLY A 132 24.30 2.61 24.42
C GLY A 132 25.79 2.26 24.53
N GLY A 133 26.62 3.28 24.78
CA GLY A 133 28.05 3.16 24.97
C GLY A 133 28.41 2.64 26.36
N GLY A 134 29.44 1.80 26.44
CA GLY A 134 29.89 1.22 27.71
C GLY A 134 30.44 2.29 28.67
N VAL A 135 30.25 2.13 29.98
CA VAL A 135 30.77 3.08 30.99
C VAL A 135 32.30 3.05 31.05
N GLY A 136 32.93 4.22 31.20
CA GLY A 136 34.38 4.35 31.35
C GLY A 136 34.86 3.80 32.69
N GLY A 137 35.94 3.01 32.67
CA GLY A 137 36.49 2.39 33.88
C GLY A 137 36.95 3.43 34.90
N ALA A 138 36.73 3.20 36.20
CA ALA A 138 37.20 4.13 37.24
C ALA A 138 38.74 4.26 37.25
N GLY A 139 39.24 5.46 37.50
CA GLY A 139 40.65 5.75 37.66
C GLY A 139 41.20 5.14 38.95
N GLY A 140 42.41 4.61 38.89
CA GLY A 140 43.05 3.97 40.05
C GLY A 140 43.18 4.93 41.22
N ARG A 141 42.98 4.45 42.46
CA ARG A 141 43.22 5.28 43.65
C ARG A 141 44.73 5.53 43.81
N GLY A 142 45.12 6.77 44.06
CA GLY A 142 46.47 7.11 44.47
C GLY A 142 46.79 6.52 45.84
N GLY A 143 48.08 6.29 46.13
CA GLY A 143 48.53 5.73 47.41
C GLY A 143 48.18 6.64 48.59
N LEU A 144 47.83 6.03 49.74
CA LEU A 144 47.39 6.71 50.98
C LEU A 144 48.39 7.76 51.53
N LEU A 145 49.65 7.72 51.12
CA LEU A 145 50.73 8.57 51.63
C LEU A 145 51.38 9.41 50.53
N PHE A 146 51.67 8.81 49.36
CA PHE A 146 52.12 9.49 48.16
C PHE A 146 51.60 8.73 46.93
N GLY A 147 51.15 9.48 45.91
CA GLY A 147 50.74 8.93 44.63
C GLY A 147 49.54 9.68 44.07
N ASN A 148 49.69 10.21 42.85
CA ASN A 148 48.54 10.73 42.11
C ASN A 148 47.63 9.56 41.74
N GLY A 149 46.32 9.74 41.92
CA GLY A 149 45.37 8.78 41.38
C GLY A 149 45.48 8.70 39.87
N GLY A 150 45.19 7.53 39.29
CA GLY A 150 45.03 7.41 37.85
C GLY A 150 43.79 8.17 37.40
N ASP A 151 43.85 8.72 36.18
CA ASP A 151 42.69 9.32 35.54
C ASP A 151 41.60 8.26 35.32
N GLY A 152 40.34 8.71 35.36
CA GLY A 152 39.23 7.88 34.92
C GLY A 152 39.35 7.49 33.45
N GLY A 153 38.98 6.26 33.12
CA GLY A 153 38.82 5.81 31.74
C GLY A 153 37.68 6.55 31.06
N ASN A 154 37.83 6.80 29.76
CA ASN A 154 36.79 7.44 28.96
C ASN A 154 35.55 6.54 28.85
N GLY A 155 34.37 7.16 28.83
CA GLY A 155 33.15 6.49 28.43
C GLY A 155 33.21 6.00 26.98
N GLY A 156 32.64 4.84 26.71
CA GLY A 156 32.49 4.27 25.38
C GLY A 156 31.47 5.06 24.54
N LEU A 157 31.65 5.05 23.22
CA LEU A 157 30.70 5.67 22.29
C LEU A 157 29.40 4.87 22.24
N GLY A 158 28.26 5.58 22.15
CA GLY A 158 27.01 4.94 21.75
C GLY A 158 27.05 4.45 20.31
N ALA A 159 26.36 3.35 20.02
CA ALA A 159 26.19 2.83 18.68
C ALA A 159 25.13 3.66 17.91
N ASN A 160 25.25 3.70 16.59
CA ASN A 160 24.28 4.39 15.76
C ASN A 160 22.94 3.66 15.72
N GLY A 161 21.86 4.42 15.55
CA GLY A 161 20.56 3.85 15.18
C GLY A 161 20.58 3.28 13.75
N GLY A 162 19.79 2.24 13.53
CA GLY A 162 19.55 1.65 12.21
C GLY A 162 18.67 2.54 11.35
N ALA A 163 18.82 2.45 10.03
CA ALA A 163 17.93 3.11 9.09
C ALA A 163 16.54 2.45 9.11
N GLY A 164 15.49 3.23 8.83
CA GLY A 164 14.19 2.67 8.49
C GLY A 164 14.20 1.96 7.14
N ALA A 165 13.25 1.05 6.92
CA ALA A 165 13.00 0.44 5.61
C ALA A 165 11.99 1.28 4.81
N ASP A 166 12.10 1.27 3.49
CA ASP A 166 11.19 2.01 2.62
C ASP A 166 9.75 1.48 2.69
N GLY A 167 8.78 2.34 2.40
CA GLY A 167 7.40 1.95 2.18
C GLY A 167 7.19 1.32 0.81
N GLY A 168 6.21 0.42 0.69
CA GLY A 168 5.84 -0.18 -0.59
C GLY A 168 5.01 0.75 -1.47
N GLY A 169 5.07 0.58 -2.79
CA GLY A 169 4.25 1.37 -3.72
C GLY A 169 2.77 0.98 -3.68
N GLY A 170 1.88 1.92 -3.99
CA GLY A 170 0.46 1.60 -4.19
C GLY A 170 0.21 0.95 -5.54
N GLY A 171 -0.84 0.13 -5.63
CA GLY A 171 -1.29 -0.53 -6.85
C GLY A 171 -1.99 0.43 -7.80
N HIS A 172 -2.02 0.09 -9.08
CA HIS A 172 -2.76 0.85 -10.10
C HIS A 172 -4.27 0.66 -9.96
N GLY A 173 -5.03 1.70 -10.27
CA GLY A 173 -6.48 1.54 -10.48
C GLY A 173 -6.76 0.79 -11.78
N GLY A 174 -7.81 -0.04 -11.77
CA GLY A 174 -8.30 -0.72 -12.96
C GLY A 174 -9.02 0.23 -13.90
N ASN A 175 -9.08 -0.10 -15.19
CA ASN A 175 -9.73 0.75 -16.18
C ASN A 175 -11.26 0.57 -16.13
N GLY A 176 -11.99 1.64 -16.45
CA GLY A 176 -13.41 1.56 -16.74
C GLY A 176 -13.65 0.88 -18.09
N ALA A 177 -14.79 0.21 -18.23
CA ALA A 177 -15.14 -0.47 -19.47
C ALA A 177 -16.04 0.34 -20.40
N ALA A 178 -15.97 -0.01 -21.68
CA ALA A 178 -16.81 0.58 -22.70
C ALA A 178 -18.27 0.16 -22.58
N ALA A 179 -19.16 1.06 -22.99
CA ALA A 179 -20.57 0.80 -23.27
C ALA A 179 -20.83 0.85 -24.78
N LYS A 180 -21.24 -0.27 -25.37
CA LYS A 180 -21.53 -0.38 -26.80
C LYS A 180 -23.03 -0.55 -27.04
N GLY A 181 -23.64 0.44 -27.68
CA GLY A 181 -25.00 0.34 -28.20
C GLY A 181 -25.07 -0.51 -29.47
N ALA A 182 -26.21 -1.14 -29.74
CA ALA A 182 -26.45 -1.77 -31.04
C ALA A 182 -26.40 -0.73 -32.17
N GLN A 183 -25.83 -1.11 -33.31
CA GLN A 183 -25.69 -0.27 -34.52
C GLN A 183 -24.96 1.08 -34.33
N GLY A 184 -24.18 1.26 -33.26
CA GLY A 184 -23.38 2.48 -33.04
C GLY A 184 -24.17 3.67 -32.49
N THR A 185 -25.45 3.48 -32.10
CA THR A 185 -26.19 4.53 -31.38
C THR A 185 -25.84 4.49 -29.91
N THR A 186 -25.41 5.63 -29.36
CA THR A 186 -25.06 5.79 -27.95
C THR A 186 -26.32 5.74 -27.09
N LEU A 187 -26.50 4.65 -26.35
CA LEU A 187 -27.46 4.59 -25.25
C LEU A 187 -26.72 4.11 -24.01
N GLY A 188 -26.22 5.03 -23.19
CA GLY A 188 -25.68 4.75 -21.85
C GLY A 188 -24.22 5.17 -21.61
N ASP A 189 -23.76 4.92 -20.39
CA ASP A 189 -22.55 5.53 -19.82
C ASP A 189 -21.36 4.57 -19.83
N ALA A 190 -20.16 5.11 -20.09
CA ALA A 190 -18.95 4.32 -19.94
C ALA A 190 -18.59 4.16 -18.46
N GLY A 191 -17.85 3.09 -18.16
CA GLY A 191 -17.29 2.87 -16.83
C GLY A 191 -16.26 3.91 -16.46
N GLN A 192 -16.22 4.26 -15.19
CA GLN A 192 -15.17 5.11 -14.59
C GLN A 192 -13.88 4.31 -14.43
N GLY A 193 -12.72 4.98 -14.50
CA GLY A 193 -11.46 4.40 -14.06
C GLY A 193 -11.43 4.27 -12.52
N GLY A 194 -10.71 3.29 -12.01
CA GLY A 194 -10.45 3.14 -10.58
C GLY A 194 -9.33 4.06 -10.11
N ASP A 195 -9.36 4.47 -8.86
CA ASP A 195 -8.27 5.23 -8.25
C ASP A 195 -7.03 4.34 -8.05
N GLY A 196 -5.82 4.90 -8.17
CA GLY A 196 -4.60 4.23 -7.75
C GLY A 196 -4.48 4.22 -6.22
N GLY A 197 -3.82 3.20 -5.67
CA GLY A 197 -3.56 3.10 -4.24
C GLY A 197 -2.47 4.07 -3.79
N ASP A 198 -2.59 4.60 -2.58
CA ASP A 198 -1.50 5.37 -1.95
C ASP A 198 -0.27 4.48 -1.70
N GLY A 199 0.92 5.05 -1.79
CA GLY A 199 2.14 4.40 -1.34
C GLY A 199 2.22 4.34 0.19
N GLY A 200 2.97 3.39 0.72
CA GLY A 200 3.21 3.24 2.16
C GLY A 200 4.21 4.26 2.69
N ASP A 201 4.06 4.68 3.94
CA ASP A 201 5.02 5.56 4.60
C ASP A 201 6.39 4.87 4.74
N GLY A 202 7.49 5.62 4.68
CA GLY A 202 8.82 5.10 5.03
C GLY A 202 8.96 4.81 6.53
N GLY A 203 9.89 3.94 6.88
CA GLY A 203 10.26 3.68 8.27
C GLY A 203 11.05 4.83 8.89
N VAL A 204 10.75 5.19 10.14
CA VAL A 204 11.53 6.16 10.91
C VAL A 204 12.92 5.59 11.23
N GLY A 205 13.97 6.41 11.21
CA GLY A 205 15.31 5.99 11.63
C GLY A 205 15.40 5.76 13.15
N GLY A 206 16.21 4.79 13.58
CA GLY A 206 16.38 4.51 15.02
C GLY A 206 17.20 5.59 15.72
N ASP A 207 16.96 5.84 17.01
CA ASP A 207 17.79 6.77 17.79
C ASP A 207 19.22 6.24 17.99
N GLY A 208 20.21 7.11 18.09
CA GLY A 208 21.57 6.74 18.49
C GLY A 208 21.66 6.43 19.99
N GLY A 209 22.55 5.52 20.38
CA GLY A 209 22.78 5.18 21.77
C GLY A 209 23.47 6.32 22.55
N ASN A 210 23.17 6.48 23.84
CA ASN A 210 23.89 7.45 24.67
C ASN A 210 25.36 7.04 24.86
N GLY A 211 26.26 8.00 25.03
CA GLY A 211 27.64 7.73 25.41
C GLY A 211 27.76 7.21 26.85
N GLY A 212 28.86 6.53 27.14
CA GLY A 212 29.16 6.06 28.49
C GLY A 212 29.60 7.18 29.41
N ALA A 213 29.28 7.09 30.70
CA ALA A 213 29.80 8.03 31.69
C ALA A 213 31.33 7.92 31.82
N ALA A 214 31.97 9.03 32.16
CA ALA A 214 33.39 9.07 32.48
C ALA A 214 33.72 8.32 33.78
N GLY A 215 34.87 7.64 33.82
CA GLY A 215 35.43 7.12 35.06
C GLY A 215 35.78 8.25 36.03
N ALA A 216 35.58 8.04 37.33
CA ALA A 216 36.05 8.99 38.35
C ALA A 216 37.58 8.94 38.46
N GLY A 217 38.24 10.09 38.61
CA GLY A 217 39.67 10.15 38.95
C GLY A 217 39.93 9.77 40.41
N GLY A 218 41.16 9.38 40.75
CA GLY A 218 41.57 9.23 42.16
C GLY A 218 41.73 10.59 42.87
N LEU A 219 42.18 10.60 44.15
CA LEU A 219 42.25 11.82 45.00
C LEU A 219 42.96 13.03 44.36
N PHE A 220 43.93 12.79 43.48
CA PHE A 220 44.62 13.80 42.68
C PHE A 220 44.55 13.50 41.16
N GLY A 221 43.76 12.52 40.75
CA GLY A 221 43.56 12.16 39.33
C GLY A 221 42.39 12.93 38.73
N HIS A 222 42.40 13.14 37.42
CA HIS A 222 41.29 13.79 36.73
C HIS A 222 40.19 12.80 36.39
N GLN A 223 38.96 13.30 36.30
CA GLN A 223 37.87 12.52 35.72
C GLN A 223 38.19 12.22 34.25
N GLY A 224 37.82 11.03 33.78
CA GLY A 224 37.89 10.71 32.35
C GLY A 224 36.98 11.61 31.52
N ASN A 225 37.09 11.55 30.20
CA ASN A 225 36.09 12.18 29.34
C ASN A 225 34.85 11.30 29.24
N VAL A 226 33.68 11.92 29.17
CA VAL A 226 32.44 11.20 28.87
C VAL A 226 32.48 10.69 27.44
N GLY A 227 31.85 9.55 27.18
CA GLY A 227 31.67 9.04 25.83
C GLY A 227 30.71 9.94 25.07
N GLY A 228 30.98 10.17 23.78
CA GLY A 228 30.00 10.75 22.88
C GLY A 228 28.83 9.80 22.62
N GLY A 229 27.64 10.33 22.38
CA GLY A 229 26.51 9.55 21.89
C GLY A 229 26.71 9.07 20.45
N GLY A 230 25.98 8.02 20.07
CA GLY A 230 25.87 7.54 18.70
C GLY A 230 24.97 8.44 17.85
N ALA A 231 25.15 8.43 16.54
CA ALA A 231 24.26 9.15 15.63
C ALA A 231 22.89 8.42 15.52
N GLY A 232 21.82 9.18 15.31
CA GLY A 232 20.55 8.60 14.88
C GLY A 232 20.66 8.00 13.48
N GLY A 233 19.87 6.97 13.20
CA GLY A 233 19.69 6.41 11.88
C GLY A 233 18.81 7.30 11.00
N HIS A 234 18.94 7.19 9.69
CA HIS A 234 18.12 7.96 8.76
C HIS A 234 16.73 7.35 8.60
N GLY A 235 15.73 8.21 8.40
CA GLY A 235 14.40 7.81 7.94
C GLY A 235 14.44 7.30 6.50
N ALA A 236 13.48 6.44 6.17
CA ALA A 236 13.37 5.83 4.85
C ALA A 236 12.47 6.66 3.91
N LEU A 237 12.55 6.36 2.62
CA LEU A 237 11.61 6.92 1.66
C LEU A 237 10.25 6.23 1.79
N SER A 238 9.20 6.99 1.51
CA SER A 238 7.88 6.41 1.32
C SER A 238 7.73 5.81 -0.08
N GLY A 239 6.83 4.86 -0.21
CA GLY A 239 6.47 4.26 -1.48
C GLY A 239 5.75 5.25 -2.38
N THR A 240 5.88 5.07 -3.69
CA THR A 240 5.14 5.89 -4.67
C THR A 240 3.67 5.49 -4.71
N GLY A 241 2.78 6.46 -4.88
CA GLY A 241 1.39 6.18 -5.20
C GLY A 241 1.23 5.48 -6.56
N GLY A 242 0.18 4.68 -6.68
CA GLY A 242 -0.18 3.99 -7.92
C GLY A 242 -0.84 4.94 -8.93
N ALA A 243 -0.69 4.64 -10.22
CA ALA A 243 -1.38 5.40 -11.26
C ALA A 243 -2.90 5.17 -11.24
N ALA A 244 -3.66 6.16 -11.69
CA ALA A 244 -5.08 6.05 -11.94
C ALA A 244 -5.40 5.06 -13.07
N GLY A 245 -6.57 4.43 -12.98
CA GLY A 245 -7.20 3.73 -14.09
C GLY A 245 -7.82 4.71 -15.09
N ILE A 246 -7.78 4.34 -16.37
CA ILE A 246 -8.35 5.13 -17.45
C ILE A 246 -9.85 4.83 -17.55
N ALA A 247 -10.66 5.85 -17.82
CA ALA A 247 -12.08 5.67 -18.05
C ALA A 247 -12.38 4.90 -19.34
N GLY A 248 -13.51 4.20 -19.33
CA GLY A 248 -14.08 3.62 -20.54
C GLY A 248 -14.60 4.70 -21.50
N VAL A 249 -14.88 4.29 -22.74
CA VAL A 249 -15.50 5.12 -23.78
C VAL A 249 -16.79 4.48 -24.25
N ASN A 250 -17.88 5.25 -24.36
CA ASN A 250 -19.13 4.75 -24.92
C ASN A 250 -19.14 4.87 -26.46
N GLY A 251 -20.12 4.23 -27.11
CA GLY A 251 -20.24 4.25 -28.58
C GLY A 251 -20.39 5.65 -29.22
N GLY A 252 -20.63 6.71 -28.43
CA GLY A 252 -20.67 8.10 -28.88
C GLY A 252 -19.39 8.89 -28.68
N GLY A 253 -18.34 8.26 -28.16
CA GLY A 253 -17.08 8.92 -27.83
C GLY A 253 -17.12 9.73 -26.53
N VAL A 254 -18.14 9.55 -25.68
CA VAL A 254 -18.15 10.13 -24.33
C VAL A 254 -17.36 9.20 -23.40
N HIS A 255 -16.39 9.79 -22.72
CA HIS A 255 -15.55 9.10 -21.74
C HIS A 255 -16.21 9.14 -20.36
N GLY A 256 -15.97 8.10 -19.56
CA GLY A 256 -16.09 8.26 -18.11
C GLY A 256 -15.03 9.23 -17.58
N ILE A 257 -14.95 9.34 -16.26
CA ILE A 257 -13.93 10.08 -15.52
C ILE A 257 -12.81 9.11 -15.19
N ASP A 258 -11.57 9.52 -15.48
CA ASP A 258 -10.38 8.79 -15.07
C ASP A 258 -10.28 8.76 -13.54
N GLY A 259 -9.66 7.71 -12.99
CA GLY A 259 -9.37 7.67 -11.57
C GLY A 259 -8.40 8.76 -11.13
N GLN A 260 -8.23 8.90 -9.82
CA GLN A 260 -7.17 9.70 -9.24
C GLN A 260 -5.92 8.85 -9.02
N ALA A 261 -4.73 9.43 -9.22
CA ALA A 261 -3.50 8.77 -8.84
C ALA A 261 -3.38 8.72 -7.31
N GLY A 262 -2.78 7.64 -6.80
CA GLY A 262 -2.45 7.50 -5.40
C GLY A 262 -1.42 8.53 -4.95
N LYS A 263 -1.43 8.83 -3.66
CA LYS A 263 -0.49 9.75 -3.04
C LYS A 263 0.84 9.05 -2.78
N THR A 264 1.91 9.81 -2.94
CA THR A 264 3.26 9.45 -2.46
C THR A 264 3.50 10.21 -1.17
N PRO A 265 3.55 9.55 0.00
CA PRO A 265 3.89 10.21 1.25
C PRO A 265 5.32 10.79 1.22
N GLY A 266 5.62 11.75 2.09
CA GLY A 266 6.95 12.35 2.19
C GLY A 266 7.98 11.41 2.84
N MET A 267 9.24 11.85 3.00
CA MET A 267 10.27 11.06 3.69
C MET A 267 9.96 10.93 5.19
N ALA A 268 10.26 9.77 5.77
CA ALA A 268 10.13 9.54 7.21
C ALA A 268 11.22 10.30 8.00
N ALA A 269 10.96 10.55 9.28
CA ALA A 269 11.90 11.28 10.13
C ALA A 269 13.18 10.47 10.41
N ASP A 270 14.30 11.19 10.55
CA ASP A 270 15.53 10.67 11.09
C ASP A 270 15.40 10.42 12.61
N GLY A 271 16.14 9.44 13.10
CA GLY A 271 16.31 9.18 14.53
C GLY A 271 17.11 10.27 15.21
N HIS A 272 16.93 10.40 16.51
CA HIS A 272 17.65 11.38 17.31
C HIS A 272 19.09 10.95 17.61
N GLN A 273 19.99 11.92 17.78
CA GLN A 273 21.33 11.64 18.26
C GLN A 273 21.28 11.21 19.73
N GLY A 274 22.14 10.25 20.09
CA GLY A 274 22.35 9.88 21.48
C GLY A 274 23.01 11.03 22.26
N ASN A 275 22.67 11.15 23.54
CA ASN A 275 23.28 12.15 24.40
C ASN A 275 24.70 11.72 24.82
N PRO A 276 25.62 12.68 25.05
CA PRO A 276 26.85 12.40 25.77
C PRO A 276 26.58 11.83 27.17
N GLY A 277 27.50 11.00 27.67
CA GLY A 277 27.40 10.34 28.98
C GLY A 277 27.78 11.18 30.18
#